data_AF-A0A2R7R5J8-F1
#
_entry.id   AF-A0A2R7R5J8-F1
#
_cell.length_a   1.000
_cell.length_b   1.000
_cell.length_c   1.000
_cell.angle_alpha   90.00
_cell.angle_beta   90.00
_cell.angle_gamma   90.00
#
_symmetry.space_group_name_H-M   'P 1'
#
loop_
_entity.id
_entity.type
_entity.pdbx_description
1 polymer ?
#
loop_
_entity_poly.entity_id
_entity_poly.type
_entity_poly.pdbx_seq_one_letter_code
_entity_poly.pdbx_strand_id
1 'polypeptide(L)'
;DAAYDALATEVSADWQARLGQVGLRLPDPSLGDMLRAQAAYMLINQTGPAMQPGPRNYNRSFIRDGMATSAVLLRMGEAKVARDYLAWYSAHGVHANGLVSPILNDDGSVNTGFGSDIEYDSQGQYVSLVADVARLDGGPESVRAYLPKVKAALRFLQELRERTLVPGYMASQPSPERFAGILAPSISHEGYPSPTHSYWDDYWGLKGWHDGAWLAESLGDPDTARWAREQYTALHDALAASIRATMAWKGIDFIPSSADLGDGDPTGVSIALDPTGAQDVLPAEALRTTFARYLDDVRKRNQPGALYAYTPYEIRNVLSYVHLNQPDAADELL
;
A
#
# COMPACT_ATOMS: atom_id res chain seq x y z
N ASP A 1 -24.12 22.58 -29.93
CA ASP A 1 -23.54 22.38 -31.28
C ASP A 1 -23.81 20.93 -31.59
N ALA A 2 -24.58 20.63 -32.64
CA ALA A 2 -25.12 19.29 -32.85
C ALA A 2 -24.04 18.20 -32.94
N ALA A 3 -22.83 18.53 -33.41
CA ALA A 3 -21.71 17.61 -33.43
C ALA A 3 -21.15 17.33 -32.03
N TYR A 4 -21.01 18.38 -31.20
CA TYR A 4 -20.63 18.24 -29.80
C TYR A 4 -21.63 17.39 -29.02
N ASP A 5 -22.92 17.66 -29.19
CA ASP A 5 -23.99 16.97 -28.45
C ASP A 5 -24.04 15.47 -28.81
N ALA A 6 -23.81 15.13 -30.08
CA ALA A 6 -23.70 13.75 -30.54
C ALA A 6 -22.50 13.02 -29.90
N LEU A 7 -21.31 13.62 -29.92
CA LEU A 7 -20.10 13.05 -29.32
C LEU A 7 -20.24 12.90 -27.80
N ALA A 8 -20.79 13.90 -27.12
CA ALA A 8 -21.02 13.85 -25.68
C ALA A 8 -21.99 12.71 -25.30
N THR A 9 -23.02 12.49 -26.12
CA THR A 9 -23.99 11.39 -25.92
C THR A 9 -23.31 10.03 -26.12
N GLU A 10 -22.50 9.87 -27.16
CA GLU A 10 -21.74 8.64 -27.43
C GLU A 10 -20.79 8.31 -26.27
N VAL A 11 -19.95 9.27 -25.86
CA VAL A 11 -19.01 9.09 -24.74
C VAL A 11 -19.76 8.77 -23.43
N SER A 12 -20.89 9.42 -23.19
CA SER A 12 -21.70 9.12 -22.00
C SER A 12 -22.25 7.69 -22.04
N ALA A 13 -22.75 7.23 -23.19
CA ALA A 13 -23.25 5.87 -23.36
C ALA A 13 -22.16 4.82 -23.14
N ASP A 14 -20.93 5.07 -23.61
CA ASP A 14 -19.78 4.19 -23.39
C ASP A 14 -19.45 4.04 -21.89
N TRP A 15 -19.40 5.14 -21.15
CA TRP A 15 -19.19 5.09 -19.70
C TRP A 15 -20.32 4.39 -18.95
N GLN A 16 -21.58 4.58 -19.38
CA GLN A 16 -22.72 3.88 -18.79
C GLN A 16 -22.69 2.37 -19.08
N ALA A 17 -22.30 1.96 -20.29
CA ALA A 17 -22.13 0.55 -20.62
C ALA A 17 -21.03 -0.10 -19.78
N ARG A 18 -19.94 0.63 -19.55
CA ARG A 18 -18.75 0.16 -18.84
C ARG A 18 -18.92 0.10 -17.32
N LEU A 19 -19.37 1.18 -16.68
CA LEU A 19 -19.42 1.33 -15.22
C LEU A 19 -20.84 1.43 -14.65
N GLY A 20 -21.85 1.70 -15.48
CA GLY A 20 -23.24 1.89 -15.03
C GLY A 20 -23.89 0.62 -14.47
N GLN A 21 -23.35 -0.56 -14.80
CA GLN A 21 -23.85 -1.84 -14.30
C GLN A 21 -23.36 -2.18 -12.88
N VAL A 22 -22.40 -1.43 -12.33
CA VAL A 22 -21.97 -1.59 -10.93
C VAL A 22 -23.10 -1.11 -10.02
N GLY A 23 -23.87 -2.04 -9.48
CA GLY A 23 -25.06 -1.77 -8.68
C GLY A 23 -24.79 -1.80 -7.17
N LEU A 24 -24.64 -0.62 -6.57
CA LEU A 24 -24.70 -0.42 -5.12
C LEU A 24 -25.99 0.32 -4.76
N ARG A 25 -26.73 -0.16 -3.76
CA ARG A 25 -27.92 0.51 -3.24
C ARG A 25 -27.59 1.07 -1.86
N LEU A 26 -27.40 2.38 -1.80
CA LEU A 26 -27.13 3.13 -0.59
C LEU A 26 -28.27 4.12 -0.33
N PRO A 27 -28.50 4.55 0.94
CA PRO A 27 -29.50 5.58 1.24
C PRO A 27 -29.28 6.87 0.43
N ASP A 28 -28.02 7.25 0.22
CA ASP A 28 -27.64 8.30 -0.70
C ASP A 28 -27.11 7.68 -2.02
N PRO A 29 -27.85 7.82 -3.14
CA PRO A 29 -27.43 7.28 -4.43
C PRO A 29 -26.19 7.99 -5.01
N SER A 30 -25.89 9.23 -4.59
CA SER A 30 -24.75 9.99 -5.10
C SER A 30 -23.41 9.36 -4.73
N LEU A 31 -23.35 8.57 -3.65
CA LEU A 31 -22.17 7.80 -3.28
C LEU A 31 -21.82 6.73 -4.31
N GLY A 32 -22.83 6.09 -4.90
CA GLY A 32 -22.63 5.15 -6.01
C GLY A 32 -22.14 5.85 -7.27
N ASP A 33 -22.66 7.03 -7.56
CA ASP A 33 -22.22 7.85 -8.69
C ASP A 33 -20.79 8.36 -8.50
N MET A 34 -20.42 8.76 -7.28
CA MET A 34 -19.05 9.13 -6.91
C MET A 34 -18.09 7.96 -7.14
N LEU A 35 -18.42 6.74 -6.71
CA LEU A 35 -17.58 5.56 -6.95
C LEU A 35 -17.36 5.30 -8.45
N ARG A 36 -18.43 5.35 -9.25
CA ARG A 36 -18.34 5.19 -10.71
C ARG A 36 -17.49 6.29 -11.34
N ALA A 37 -17.64 7.54 -10.90
CA ALA A 37 -16.84 8.66 -11.39
C ALA A 37 -15.35 8.49 -11.06
N GLN A 38 -15.00 8.03 -9.85
CA GLN A 38 -13.60 7.77 -9.47
C GLN A 38 -12.97 6.67 -10.33
N ALA A 39 -13.70 5.57 -10.59
CA ALA A 39 -13.24 4.53 -11.50
C ALA A 39 -13.02 5.07 -12.93
N ALA A 40 -13.90 5.94 -13.43
CA ALA A 40 -13.72 6.59 -14.72
C ALA A 40 -12.45 7.47 -14.73
N TYR A 41 -12.20 8.26 -13.69
CA TYR A 41 -10.99 9.09 -13.59
C TYR A 41 -9.70 8.26 -13.56
N MET A 42 -9.69 7.13 -12.84
CA MET A 42 -8.55 6.20 -12.86
C MET A 42 -8.25 5.69 -14.27
N LEU A 43 -9.30 5.36 -15.03
CA LEU A 43 -9.17 4.86 -16.41
C LEU A 43 -8.75 5.96 -17.39
N ILE A 44 -9.21 7.20 -17.21
CA ILE A 44 -8.83 8.35 -18.03
C ILE A 44 -7.33 8.67 -17.90
N ASN A 45 -6.77 8.50 -16.71
CA ASN A 45 -5.34 8.75 -16.46
C ASN A 45 -4.42 7.61 -16.92
N GLN A 46 -4.96 6.51 -17.43
CA GLN A 46 -4.18 5.37 -17.88
C GLN A 46 -3.51 5.66 -19.24
N THR A 47 -2.24 5.28 -19.39
CA THR A 47 -1.52 5.31 -20.69
C THR A 47 -1.12 3.88 -21.08
N GLY A 48 -1.85 3.30 -22.04
CA GLY A 48 -1.67 1.88 -22.37
C GLY A 48 -1.97 1.01 -21.14
N PRO A 49 -1.11 0.04 -20.77
CA PRO A 49 -1.25 -0.70 -19.51
C PRO A 49 -0.88 0.12 -18.27
N ALA A 50 -0.04 1.16 -18.40
CA ALA A 50 0.50 1.91 -17.27
C ALA A 50 -0.59 2.71 -16.55
N MET A 51 -0.82 2.39 -15.27
CA MET A 51 -1.70 3.15 -14.39
C MET A 51 -0.91 4.28 -13.73
N GLN A 52 -1.47 5.49 -13.71
CA GLN A 52 -0.80 6.68 -13.21
C GLN A 52 -1.70 7.41 -12.21
N PRO A 53 -1.16 7.89 -11.08
CA PRO A 53 -1.98 8.59 -10.09
C PRO A 53 -2.40 9.99 -10.53
N GLY A 54 -1.77 10.56 -11.55
CA GLY A 54 -2.27 11.79 -12.15
C GLY A 54 -1.57 12.22 -13.44
N PRO A 55 -2.22 13.10 -14.24
CA PRO A 55 -1.82 13.38 -15.61
C PRO A 55 -0.66 14.39 -15.76
N ARG A 56 -0.01 14.81 -14.67
CA ARG A 56 1.04 15.85 -14.69
C ARG A 56 2.30 15.43 -13.93
N ASN A 57 2.49 15.96 -12.71
CA ASN A 57 3.71 15.74 -11.91
C ASN A 57 3.92 14.27 -11.54
N TYR A 58 2.86 13.46 -11.62
CA TYR A 58 2.88 12.01 -11.38
C TYR A 58 2.51 11.20 -12.64
N ASN A 59 2.90 11.68 -13.83
CA ASN A 59 2.72 10.98 -15.10
C ASN A 59 3.72 9.80 -15.25
N ARG A 60 3.70 8.88 -14.28
CA ARG A 60 4.51 7.65 -14.18
C ARG A 60 3.72 6.59 -13.42
N SER A 61 4.11 5.34 -13.58
CA SER A 61 3.48 4.22 -12.88
C SER A 61 4.20 3.90 -11.60
N PHE A 62 3.59 4.24 -10.47
CA PHE A 62 4.03 3.81 -9.15
C PHE A 62 3.33 2.49 -8.80
N ILE A 63 4.05 1.46 -8.36
CA ILE A 63 3.43 0.17 -8.04
C ILE A 63 2.39 0.30 -6.92
N ARG A 64 2.64 1.14 -5.91
CA ARG A 64 1.70 1.47 -4.85
C ARG A 64 0.36 1.93 -5.40
N ASP A 65 0.39 2.94 -6.26
CA ASP A 65 -0.78 3.59 -6.84
C ASP A 65 -1.49 2.67 -7.84
N GLY A 66 -0.73 1.97 -8.68
CA GLY A 66 -1.29 1.03 -9.66
C GLY A 66 -1.88 -0.23 -9.01
N MET A 67 -1.30 -0.73 -7.91
CA MET A 67 -1.87 -1.83 -7.12
C MET A 67 -3.19 -1.39 -6.46
N ALA A 68 -3.23 -0.22 -5.81
CA ALA A 68 -4.44 0.30 -5.21
C ALA A 68 -5.55 0.57 -6.25
N THR A 69 -5.16 1.15 -7.39
CA THR A 69 -6.07 1.38 -8.53
C THR A 69 -6.60 0.07 -9.09
N SER A 70 -5.74 -0.94 -9.24
CA SER A 70 -6.14 -2.28 -9.70
C SER A 70 -7.15 -2.92 -8.74
N ALA A 71 -6.98 -2.79 -7.42
CA ALA A 71 -7.91 -3.32 -6.43
C ALA A 71 -9.32 -2.70 -6.56
N VAL A 72 -9.41 -1.40 -6.87
CA VAL A 72 -10.68 -0.72 -7.14
C VAL A 72 -11.27 -1.20 -8.47
N LEU A 73 -10.47 -1.19 -9.54
CA LEU A 73 -10.93 -1.57 -10.88
C LEU A 73 -11.40 -3.03 -10.94
N LEU A 74 -10.75 -3.95 -10.25
CA LEU A 74 -11.22 -5.33 -10.10
C LEU A 74 -12.64 -5.39 -9.51
N ARG A 75 -12.91 -4.61 -8.45
CA ARG A 75 -14.25 -4.53 -7.82
C ARG A 75 -15.29 -3.83 -8.69
N MET A 76 -14.84 -2.95 -9.59
CA MET A 76 -15.68 -2.27 -10.56
C MET A 76 -15.93 -3.08 -11.85
N GLY A 77 -15.44 -4.32 -11.92
CA GLY A 77 -15.62 -5.20 -13.08
C GLY A 77 -14.60 -4.98 -14.20
N GLU A 78 -13.62 -4.10 -13.99
CA GLU A 78 -12.55 -3.75 -14.95
C GLU A 78 -11.35 -4.70 -14.86
N ALA A 79 -11.62 -5.99 -14.71
CA ALA A 79 -10.60 -6.99 -14.43
C ALA A 79 -9.54 -7.11 -15.55
N LYS A 80 -9.93 -6.90 -16.82
CA LYS A 80 -8.97 -6.89 -17.93
C LYS A 80 -7.89 -5.82 -17.72
N VAL A 81 -8.26 -4.64 -17.24
CA VAL A 81 -7.33 -3.53 -17.02
C VAL A 81 -6.29 -3.90 -15.95
N ALA A 82 -6.73 -4.50 -14.85
CA ALA A 82 -5.83 -4.99 -13.79
C ALA A 82 -4.92 -6.12 -14.29
N ARG A 83 -5.42 -7.06 -15.10
CA ARG A 83 -4.59 -8.13 -15.70
C ARG A 83 -3.54 -7.58 -16.66
N ASP A 84 -3.92 -6.63 -17.52
CA ASP A 84 -2.99 -5.99 -18.46
C ASP A 84 -1.88 -5.24 -17.70
N TYR A 85 -2.26 -4.52 -16.64
CA TYR A 85 -1.30 -3.84 -15.75
C TYR A 85 -0.36 -4.83 -15.06
N LEU A 86 -0.88 -5.89 -14.45
CA LEU A 86 -0.07 -6.94 -13.82
C LEU A 86 0.92 -7.55 -14.83
N ALA A 87 0.46 -7.95 -16.01
CA ALA A 87 1.31 -8.53 -17.03
C ALA A 87 2.45 -7.58 -17.44
N TRP A 88 2.12 -6.31 -17.67
CA TRP A 88 3.07 -5.27 -18.03
C TRP A 88 4.07 -4.99 -16.90
N TYR A 89 3.60 -4.80 -15.66
CA TYR A 89 4.46 -4.51 -14.51
C TYR A 89 5.37 -5.69 -14.18
N SER A 90 4.85 -6.92 -14.21
CA SER A 90 5.64 -8.12 -14.05
C SER A 90 6.75 -8.19 -15.11
N ALA A 91 6.46 -7.89 -16.37
CA ALA A 91 7.42 -7.97 -17.47
C ALA A 91 8.60 -6.98 -17.32
N HIS A 92 8.35 -5.80 -16.76
CA HIS A 92 9.32 -4.70 -16.78
C HIS A 92 9.90 -4.33 -15.40
N GLY A 93 9.09 -4.44 -14.34
CA GLY A 93 9.44 -3.95 -13.01
C GLY A 93 10.04 -4.98 -12.08
N VAL A 94 10.01 -6.27 -12.40
CA VAL A 94 10.61 -7.32 -11.55
C VAL A 94 11.96 -7.74 -12.11
N HIS A 95 13.02 -7.43 -11.37
CA HIS A 95 14.41 -7.70 -11.73
C HIS A 95 14.78 -9.17 -11.50
N ALA A 96 15.88 -9.61 -12.12
CA ALA A 96 16.37 -10.98 -12.01
C ALA A 96 16.74 -11.39 -10.57
N ASN A 97 17.17 -10.43 -9.74
CA ASN A 97 17.47 -10.64 -8.31
C ASN A 97 16.22 -10.57 -7.41
N GLY A 98 15.04 -10.32 -7.97
CA GLY A 98 13.81 -10.15 -7.18
C GLY A 98 13.56 -8.73 -6.68
N LEU A 99 14.40 -7.74 -6.98
CA LEU A 99 14.01 -6.35 -6.75
C LEU A 99 12.75 -6.02 -7.56
N VAL A 100 11.74 -5.43 -6.94
CA VAL A 100 10.60 -4.82 -7.64
C VAL A 100 10.89 -3.33 -7.74
N SER A 101 10.93 -2.79 -8.96
CA SER A 101 11.03 -1.35 -9.15
C SER A 101 9.76 -0.65 -8.68
N PRO A 102 9.86 0.36 -7.81
CA PRO A 102 8.72 1.11 -7.31
C PRO A 102 8.06 1.97 -8.38
N ILE A 103 8.84 2.40 -9.39
CA ILE A 103 8.41 3.36 -10.41
C ILE A 103 8.85 2.89 -11.80
N LEU A 104 7.88 2.82 -12.73
CA LEU A 104 8.10 2.63 -14.15
C LEU A 104 7.67 3.87 -14.93
N ASN A 105 8.37 4.17 -16.03
CA ASN A 105 7.91 5.09 -17.04
C ASN A 105 6.72 4.48 -17.81
N ASP A 106 5.98 5.31 -18.54
CA ASP A 106 4.84 4.89 -19.35
C ASP A 106 5.20 3.86 -20.43
N ASP A 107 6.43 3.93 -20.97
CA ASP A 107 6.99 2.95 -21.91
C ASP A 107 7.45 1.63 -21.27
N GLY A 108 7.39 1.51 -19.94
CA GLY A 108 7.82 0.33 -19.18
C GLY A 108 9.29 0.34 -18.80
N SER A 109 10.09 1.33 -19.19
CA SER A 109 11.45 1.45 -18.68
C SER A 109 11.44 1.75 -17.17
N VAL A 110 12.41 1.19 -16.44
CA VAL A 110 12.60 1.48 -15.02
C VAL A 110 12.99 2.95 -14.87
N ASN A 111 12.27 3.69 -14.02
CA ASN A 111 12.66 5.05 -13.69
C ASN A 111 14.03 5.04 -13.00
N THR A 112 14.88 6.03 -13.27
CA THR A 112 16.21 6.19 -12.64
C THR A 112 16.32 7.47 -11.81
N GLY A 113 15.17 8.08 -11.48
CA GLY A 113 15.10 9.26 -10.62
C GLY A 113 15.20 8.91 -9.14
N PHE A 114 15.03 9.93 -8.29
CA PHE A 114 14.95 9.73 -6.84
C PHE A 114 13.90 8.66 -6.48
N GLY A 115 14.23 7.75 -5.56
CA GLY A 115 13.34 6.64 -5.18
C GLY A 115 13.52 5.35 -5.97
N SER A 116 14.14 5.36 -7.15
CA SER A 116 14.03 4.27 -8.12
C SER A 116 14.46 2.87 -7.68
N ASP A 117 15.35 2.76 -6.70
CA ASP A 117 16.01 1.52 -6.30
C ASP A 117 16.05 1.30 -4.78
N ILE A 118 15.42 2.19 -4.00
CA ILE A 118 15.45 2.17 -2.53
C ILE A 118 14.09 2.48 -1.90
N GLU A 119 13.01 2.08 -2.58
CA GLU A 119 11.66 1.97 -2.01
C GLU A 119 11.24 0.49 -2.00
N TYR A 120 11.22 -0.11 -0.82
CA TYR A 120 11.08 -1.55 -0.62
C TYR A 120 9.65 -2.02 -0.32
N ASP A 121 8.71 -1.11 -0.08
CA ASP A 121 7.28 -1.41 0.04
C ASP A 121 6.71 -2.01 -1.26
N SER A 122 7.31 -1.64 -2.38
CA SER A 122 7.12 -2.17 -3.73
C SER A 122 7.06 -3.70 -3.78
N GLN A 123 7.85 -4.38 -2.93
CA GLN A 123 7.88 -5.83 -2.86
C GLN A 123 6.55 -6.41 -2.40
N GLY A 124 6.01 -5.91 -1.29
CA GLY A 124 4.72 -6.31 -0.76
C GLY A 124 3.57 -5.94 -1.68
N GLN A 125 3.64 -4.74 -2.28
CA GLN A 125 2.62 -4.22 -3.18
C GLN A 125 2.51 -5.05 -4.46
N TYR A 126 3.63 -5.45 -5.06
CA TYR A 126 3.61 -6.34 -6.23
C TYR A 126 2.99 -7.70 -5.91
N VAL A 127 3.35 -8.32 -4.78
CA VAL A 127 2.77 -9.61 -4.37
C VAL A 127 1.27 -9.46 -4.10
N SER A 128 0.84 -8.36 -3.47
CA SER A 128 -0.57 -8.03 -3.25
C SER A 128 -1.33 -7.86 -4.56
N LEU A 129 -0.75 -7.21 -5.58
CA LEU A 129 -1.37 -7.08 -6.91
C LEU A 129 -1.63 -8.46 -7.55
N VAL A 130 -0.65 -9.37 -7.50
CA VAL A 130 -0.79 -10.74 -8.02
C VAL A 130 -1.91 -11.47 -7.27
N ALA A 131 -1.94 -11.35 -5.94
CA ALA A 131 -2.96 -11.99 -5.12
C ALA A 131 -4.36 -11.41 -5.35
N ASP A 132 -4.49 -10.09 -5.51
CA ASP A 132 -5.78 -9.43 -5.74
C ASP A 132 -6.35 -9.80 -7.10
N VAL A 133 -5.52 -9.86 -8.16
CA VAL A 133 -5.95 -10.40 -9.46
C VAL A 133 -6.48 -11.81 -9.24
N ALA A 134 -5.73 -12.71 -8.61
CA ALA A 134 -6.17 -14.09 -8.39
C ALA A 134 -7.47 -14.22 -7.57
N ARG A 135 -7.65 -13.40 -6.53
CA ARG A 135 -8.81 -13.47 -5.63
C ARG A 135 -10.07 -12.90 -6.27
N LEU A 136 -9.92 -11.82 -7.03
CA LEU A 136 -11.05 -11.05 -7.56
C LEU A 136 -11.33 -11.36 -9.03
N ASP A 137 -10.43 -12.06 -9.71
CA ASP A 137 -10.51 -12.41 -11.12
C ASP A 137 -9.77 -13.72 -11.46
N GLY A 138 -10.45 -14.69 -12.08
CA GLY A 138 -9.81 -15.87 -12.67
C GLY A 138 -9.23 -16.93 -11.71
N GLY A 139 -9.14 -16.69 -10.40
CA GLY A 139 -8.67 -17.67 -9.41
C GLY A 139 -7.14 -17.85 -9.38
N PRO A 140 -6.60 -18.65 -8.44
CA PRO A 140 -5.15 -18.86 -8.29
C PRO A 140 -4.45 -19.32 -9.57
N GLU A 141 -5.05 -20.23 -10.33
CA GLU A 141 -4.45 -20.75 -11.57
C GLU A 141 -4.18 -19.66 -12.61
N SER A 142 -5.00 -18.60 -12.66
CA SER A 142 -4.83 -17.50 -13.62
C SER A 142 -3.49 -16.76 -13.45
N VAL A 143 -2.90 -16.83 -12.26
CA VAL A 143 -1.64 -16.15 -11.92
C VAL A 143 -0.46 -17.11 -11.73
N ARG A 144 -0.60 -18.40 -12.05
CA ARG A 144 0.46 -19.42 -11.88
C ARG A 144 1.80 -19.00 -12.51
N ALA A 145 1.75 -18.35 -13.68
CA ALA A 145 2.93 -17.90 -14.40
C ALA A 145 3.75 -16.84 -13.65
N TYR A 146 3.14 -16.12 -12.70
CA TYR A 146 3.80 -15.09 -11.90
C TYR A 146 4.46 -15.63 -10.62
N LEU A 147 4.16 -16.88 -10.22
CA LEU A 147 4.68 -17.47 -8.99
C LEU A 147 6.22 -17.43 -8.88
N PRO A 148 7.02 -17.68 -9.94
CA PRO A 148 8.47 -17.52 -9.87
C PRO A 148 8.91 -16.09 -9.51
N LYS A 149 8.23 -15.06 -10.04
CA LYS A 149 8.52 -13.65 -9.74
C LYS A 149 8.08 -13.26 -8.33
N VAL A 150 6.94 -13.79 -7.87
CA VAL A 150 6.50 -13.66 -6.46
C VAL A 150 7.57 -14.22 -5.52
N LYS A 151 8.07 -15.43 -5.77
CA LYS A 151 9.16 -16.02 -4.96
C LYS A 151 10.44 -15.18 -4.96
N ALA A 152 10.80 -14.60 -6.10
CA ALA A 152 11.97 -13.73 -6.20
C ALA A 152 11.80 -12.45 -5.37
N ALA A 153 10.65 -11.78 -5.47
CA ALA A 153 10.31 -10.61 -4.64
C ALA A 153 10.37 -10.92 -3.14
N LEU A 154 9.80 -12.06 -2.73
CA LEU A 154 9.86 -12.54 -1.35
C LEU A 154 11.30 -12.86 -0.90
N ARG A 155 12.14 -13.42 -1.78
CA ARG A 155 13.55 -13.68 -1.45
C ARG A 155 14.29 -12.37 -1.20
N PHE A 156 14.08 -11.37 -2.03
CA PHE A 156 14.66 -10.04 -1.84
C PHE A 156 14.18 -9.43 -0.51
N LEU A 157 12.90 -9.59 -0.17
CA LEU A 157 12.35 -9.15 1.11
C LEU A 157 13.03 -9.84 2.32
N GLN A 158 13.33 -11.14 2.21
CA GLN A 158 14.14 -11.85 3.22
C GLN A 158 15.55 -11.24 3.32
N GLU A 159 16.22 -10.97 2.20
CA GLU A 159 17.55 -10.35 2.20
C GLU A 159 17.55 -8.98 2.90
N LEU A 160 16.51 -8.17 2.70
CA LEU A 160 16.34 -6.88 3.38
C LEU A 160 16.28 -7.05 4.90
N ARG A 161 15.51 -8.04 5.39
CA ARG A 161 15.44 -8.37 6.81
C ARG A 161 16.78 -8.88 7.35
N GLU A 162 17.50 -9.71 6.60
CA GLU A 162 18.78 -10.28 7.04
C GLU A 162 19.88 -9.22 7.16
N ARG A 163 19.83 -8.13 6.38
CA ARG A 163 20.75 -6.99 6.52
C ARG A 163 20.72 -6.35 7.91
N THR A 164 19.58 -6.38 8.60
CA THR A 164 19.43 -5.77 9.94
C THR A 164 19.74 -6.75 11.08
N LEU A 165 20.02 -8.02 10.74
CA LEU A 165 20.41 -9.08 11.69
C LEU A 165 21.92 -9.29 11.79
N VAL A 166 22.71 -8.60 10.96
CA VAL A 166 24.17 -8.75 10.96
C VAL A 166 24.75 -8.31 12.32
N PRO A 167 25.77 -9.02 12.85
CA PRO A 167 26.39 -8.63 14.12
C PRO A 167 26.89 -7.18 14.11
N GLY A 168 26.47 -6.40 15.11
CA GLY A 168 26.85 -5.00 15.24
C GLY A 168 26.02 -4.01 14.43
N TYR A 169 24.94 -4.46 13.75
CA TYR A 169 24.01 -3.55 13.06
C TYR A 169 23.50 -2.47 14.03
N MET A 170 23.69 -1.20 13.66
CA MET A 170 23.33 -0.03 14.46
C MET A 170 23.85 -0.02 15.91
N ALA A 171 24.92 -0.75 16.23
CA ALA A 171 25.40 -0.89 17.61
C ALA A 171 25.81 0.42 18.31
N SER A 172 26.09 1.49 17.55
CA SER A 172 26.39 2.82 18.09
C SER A 172 25.15 3.65 18.42
N GLN A 173 23.96 3.23 17.96
CA GLN A 173 22.70 3.90 18.26
C GLN A 173 22.24 3.56 19.68
N PRO A 174 21.53 4.46 20.39
CA PRO A 174 20.84 4.08 21.61
C PRO A 174 19.86 2.95 21.28
N SER A 175 19.55 2.04 22.23
CA SER A 175 18.58 0.93 22.05
C SER A 175 18.67 0.20 20.69
N PRO A 176 19.84 -0.31 20.29
CA PRO A 176 20.06 -0.88 18.96
C PRO A 176 19.18 -2.09 18.64
N GLU A 177 18.65 -2.76 19.67
CA GLU A 177 17.71 -3.88 19.54
C GLU A 177 16.45 -3.53 18.73
N ARG A 178 16.04 -2.25 18.67
CA ARG A 178 14.87 -1.84 17.88
C ARG A 178 15.06 -2.04 16.38
N PHE A 179 16.29 -2.16 15.89
CA PHE A 179 16.55 -2.33 14.47
C PHE A 179 16.64 -3.80 14.04
N ALA A 180 16.76 -4.73 14.99
CA ALA A 180 17.05 -6.12 14.67
C ALA A 180 15.85 -6.84 14.06
N GLY A 181 15.97 -7.28 12.80
CA GLY A 181 15.00 -8.15 12.13
C GLY A 181 13.79 -7.45 11.51
N ILE A 182 13.74 -6.12 11.57
CA ILE A 182 12.88 -5.31 10.69
C ILE A 182 13.56 -5.10 9.33
N LEU A 183 12.85 -4.56 8.35
CA LEU A 183 13.40 -4.33 7.03
C LEU A 183 14.48 -3.23 7.04
N ALA A 184 15.44 -3.37 6.11
CA ALA A 184 16.50 -2.39 5.91
C ALA A 184 15.95 -1.01 5.54
N PRO A 185 16.66 0.09 5.87
CA PRO A 185 16.13 1.44 5.72
C PRO A 185 15.95 1.80 4.24
N SER A 186 14.90 2.57 3.96
CA SER A 186 14.47 2.94 2.62
C SER A 186 13.90 4.36 2.59
N ILE A 187 13.48 4.82 1.40
CA ILE A 187 12.72 6.06 1.22
C ILE A 187 11.29 5.83 0.73
N SER A 188 10.73 4.62 0.92
CA SER A 188 9.35 4.28 0.51
C SER A 188 8.30 5.22 1.10
N HIS A 189 8.48 5.58 2.37
CA HIS A 189 7.58 6.47 3.06
C HIS A 189 7.91 7.93 2.71
N GLU A 190 7.03 8.58 1.95
CA GLU A 190 7.26 9.94 1.40
C GLU A 190 7.55 11.02 2.45
N GLY A 191 7.22 10.77 3.72
CA GLY A 191 7.59 11.64 4.84
C GLY A 191 9.10 11.69 5.15
N TYR A 192 9.91 10.76 4.62
CA TYR A 192 11.35 10.69 4.89
C TYR A 192 12.20 10.92 3.64
N PRO A 193 12.97 12.03 3.58
CA PRO A 193 13.82 12.33 2.42
C PRO A 193 15.15 11.54 2.40
N SER A 194 15.42 10.75 3.43
CA SER A 194 16.63 9.95 3.59
C SER A 194 16.30 8.54 4.10
N PRO A 195 17.10 7.52 3.77
CA PRO A 195 16.87 6.14 4.19
C PRO A 195 16.57 6.04 5.69
N THR A 196 15.40 5.50 6.02
CA THR A 196 14.85 5.37 7.37
C THR A 196 14.23 3.99 7.53
N HIS A 197 14.33 3.38 8.71
CA HIS A 197 13.60 2.16 9.07
C HIS A 197 12.15 2.53 9.41
N SER A 198 11.40 2.93 8.39
CA SER A 198 9.98 3.20 8.52
C SER A 198 9.21 1.89 8.61
N TYR A 199 8.31 1.78 9.58
CA TYR A 199 7.45 0.61 9.72
C TYR A 199 6.47 0.43 8.55
N TRP A 200 6.35 1.45 7.69
CA TRP A 200 5.65 1.36 6.42
C TRP A 200 6.10 0.17 5.57
N ASP A 201 7.42 -0.01 5.44
CA ASP A 201 7.97 -1.13 4.68
C ASP A 201 7.63 -2.45 5.35
N ASP A 202 7.73 -2.53 6.67
CA ASP A 202 7.45 -3.75 7.43
C ASP A 202 5.98 -4.17 7.28
N TYR A 203 5.03 -3.22 7.31
CA TYR A 203 3.61 -3.52 7.08
C TYR A 203 3.36 -4.08 5.68
N TRP A 204 3.96 -3.49 4.65
CA TRP A 204 3.91 -4.03 3.28
C TRP A 204 4.63 -5.38 3.17
N GLY A 205 5.74 -5.56 3.88
CA GLY A 205 6.46 -6.81 3.97
C GLY A 205 5.59 -7.93 4.55
N LEU A 206 4.88 -7.67 5.64
CA LEU A 206 3.91 -8.61 6.24
C LEU A 206 2.80 -8.96 5.25
N LYS A 207 2.20 -7.98 4.57
CA LYS A 207 1.21 -8.22 3.52
C LYS A 207 1.77 -9.09 2.39
N GLY A 208 3.00 -8.80 1.95
CA GLY A 208 3.71 -9.58 0.94
C GLY A 208 3.89 -11.04 1.35
N TRP A 209 4.37 -11.31 2.56
CA TRP A 209 4.53 -12.68 3.06
C TRP A 209 3.19 -13.41 3.22
N HIS A 210 2.17 -12.73 3.73
CA HIS A 210 0.82 -13.28 3.88
C HIS A 210 0.24 -13.70 2.52
N ASP A 211 0.26 -12.79 1.54
CA ASP A 211 -0.29 -13.04 0.22
C ASP A 211 0.55 -14.04 -0.59
N GLY A 212 1.87 -14.00 -0.42
CA GLY A 212 2.81 -14.97 -0.97
C GLY A 212 2.55 -16.39 -0.46
N ALA A 213 2.29 -16.55 0.83
CA ALA A 213 1.93 -17.85 1.42
C ALA A 213 0.61 -18.38 0.85
N TRP A 214 -0.41 -17.52 0.75
CA TRP A 214 -1.70 -17.87 0.16
C TRP A 214 -1.58 -18.28 -1.31
N LEU A 215 -0.83 -17.51 -2.12
CA LEU A 215 -0.58 -17.81 -3.53
C LEU A 215 0.13 -19.16 -3.70
N ALA A 216 1.20 -19.39 -2.94
CA ALA A 216 1.97 -20.62 -3.00
C ALA A 216 1.12 -21.85 -2.63
N GLU A 217 0.37 -21.78 -1.52
CA GLU A 217 -0.50 -22.87 -1.09
C GLU A 217 -1.61 -23.15 -2.12
N SER A 218 -2.26 -22.10 -2.61
CA SER A 218 -3.34 -22.21 -3.59
C SER A 218 -2.87 -22.79 -4.94
N LEU A 219 -1.59 -22.67 -5.26
CA LEU A 219 -0.98 -23.18 -6.49
C LEU A 219 -0.28 -24.53 -6.33
N GLY A 220 -0.39 -25.16 -5.14
CA GLY A 220 0.16 -26.48 -4.85
C GLY A 220 1.65 -26.48 -4.48
N ASP A 221 2.15 -25.39 -3.89
CA ASP A 221 3.55 -25.21 -3.48
C ASP A 221 3.69 -25.05 -1.94
N PRO A 222 3.51 -26.14 -1.18
CA PRO A 222 3.47 -26.09 0.28
C PRO A 222 4.82 -25.70 0.92
N ASP A 223 5.95 -25.95 0.24
CA ASP A 223 7.26 -25.59 0.74
C ASP A 223 7.48 -24.08 0.70
N THR A 224 7.09 -23.43 -0.40
CA THR A 224 7.12 -21.96 -0.50
C THR A 224 6.13 -21.34 0.48
N ALA A 225 4.92 -21.93 0.64
CA ALA A 225 3.94 -21.43 1.59
C ALA A 225 4.44 -21.51 3.04
N ARG A 226 5.09 -22.61 3.43
CA ARG A 226 5.71 -22.77 4.75
C ARG A 226 6.83 -21.76 4.97
N TRP A 227 7.75 -21.62 4.01
CA TRP A 227 8.82 -20.61 4.08
C TRP A 227 8.26 -19.19 4.23
N ALA A 228 7.24 -18.83 3.46
CA ALA A 228 6.61 -17.52 3.54
C ALA A 228 5.97 -17.25 4.91
N ARG A 229 5.31 -18.26 5.51
CA ARG A 229 4.76 -18.17 6.87
C ARG A 229 5.84 -18.02 7.94
N GLU A 230 6.95 -18.76 7.81
CA GLU A 230 8.09 -18.63 8.73
C GLU A 230 8.68 -17.21 8.68
N GLN A 231 8.86 -16.65 7.47
CA GLN A 231 9.34 -15.28 7.30
C GLN A 231 8.33 -14.24 7.78
N TYR A 232 7.02 -14.46 7.56
CA TYR A 232 5.96 -13.62 8.13
C TYR A 232 6.09 -13.53 9.64
N THR A 233 6.13 -14.67 10.34
CA THR A 233 6.26 -14.70 11.81
C THR A 233 7.53 -14.01 12.27
N ALA A 234 8.64 -14.25 11.56
CA ALA A 234 9.94 -13.69 11.92
C ALA A 234 10.02 -12.16 11.73
N LEU A 235 9.30 -11.59 10.76
CA LEU A 235 9.15 -10.14 10.59
C LEU A 235 8.14 -9.56 11.58
N HIS A 236 7.01 -10.24 11.78
CA HIS A 236 5.96 -9.82 12.70
C HIS A 236 6.49 -9.65 14.13
N ASP A 237 7.21 -10.66 14.63
CA ASP A 237 7.74 -10.63 15.99
C ASP A 237 8.83 -9.56 16.16
N ALA A 238 9.66 -9.36 15.13
CA ALA A 238 10.68 -8.32 15.10
C ALA A 238 10.06 -6.92 15.07
N LEU A 239 9.02 -6.71 14.26
CA LEU A 239 8.28 -5.46 14.17
C LEU A 239 7.60 -5.12 15.50
N ALA A 240 6.92 -6.08 16.11
CA ALA A 240 6.28 -5.90 17.42
C ALA A 240 7.30 -5.54 18.51
N ALA A 241 8.47 -6.20 18.51
CA ALA A 241 9.56 -5.89 19.42
C ALA A 241 10.16 -4.50 19.16
N SER A 242 10.37 -4.16 17.89
CA SER A 242 10.89 -2.86 17.45
C SER A 242 9.99 -1.72 17.91
N ILE A 243 8.68 -1.79 17.65
CA ILE A 243 7.71 -0.76 18.05
C ILE A 243 7.79 -0.53 19.57
N ARG A 244 7.77 -1.60 20.37
CA ARG A 244 7.86 -1.51 21.84
C ARG A 244 9.19 -0.92 22.30
N ALA A 245 10.30 -1.32 21.70
CA ALA A 245 11.63 -0.80 22.03
C ALA A 245 11.76 0.69 21.67
N THR A 246 11.25 1.10 20.52
CA THR A 246 11.22 2.50 20.07
C THR A 246 10.36 3.36 21.01
N MET A 247 9.17 2.87 21.39
CA MET A 247 8.31 3.54 22.37
C MET A 247 9.01 3.73 23.72
N ALA A 248 9.66 2.68 24.23
CA ALA A 248 10.39 2.71 25.50
C ALA A 248 11.58 3.69 25.45
N TRP A 249 12.35 3.67 24.37
CA TRP A 249 13.47 4.58 24.15
C TRP A 249 13.04 6.05 24.13
N LYS A 250 11.91 6.34 23.47
CA LYS A 250 11.40 7.71 23.30
C LYS A 250 10.55 8.19 24.46
N GLY A 251 10.09 7.29 25.33
CA GLY A 251 9.14 7.61 26.39
C GLY A 251 7.79 8.06 25.84
N ILE A 252 7.32 7.41 24.76
CA ILE A 252 6.06 7.73 24.09
C ILE A 252 5.04 6.59 24.23
N ASP A 253 3.77 6.94 24.12
CA ASP A 253 2.61 6.06 24.32
C ASP A 253 1.73 5.91 23.07
N PHE A 254 2.23 6.33 21.91
CA PHE A 254 1.60 6.18 20.59
C PHE A 254 2.50 5.33 19.69
N ILE A 255 1.97 4.88 18.55
CA ILE A 255 2.72 4.09 17.58
C ILE A 255 3.73 4.99 16.85
N PRO A 256 5.05 4.79 17.03
CA PRO A 256 6.04 5.48 16.23
C PRO A 256 5.95 5.07 14.75
N SER A 257 6.26 5.98 13.83
CA SER A 257 6.28 5.70 12.38
C SER A 257 7.62 5.11 11.90
N SER A 258 8.70 5.36 12.65
CA SER A 258 10.03 4.85 12.35
C SER A 258 10.79 4.40 13.60
N ALA A 259 11.66 3.41 13.45
CA ALA A 259 12.60 3.03 14.49
C ALA A 259 13.70 4.10 14.71
N ASP A 260 14.05 4.86 13.67
CA ASP A 260 15.10 5.89 13.76
C ASP A 260 14.69 7.09 14.60
N LEU A 261 13.49 7.64 14.36
CA LEU A 261 13.07 8.91 14.94
C LEU A 261 12.05 8.75 16.06
N GLY A 262 11.26 7.68 16.05
CA GLY A 262 10.15 7.50 17.00
C GLY A 262 9.12 8.64 16.94
N ASP A 263 8.96 9.21 15.76
CA ASP A 263 8.03 10.27 15.42
C ASP A 263 6.62 9.72 15.18
N GLY A 264 5.62 10.60 15.28
CA GLY A 264 4.22 10.23 15.06
C GLY A 264 3.80 10.52 13.64
N ASP A 265 3.26 9.51 12.96
CA ASP A 265 2.56 9.66 11.68
C ASP A 265 1.35 8.72 11.64
N PRO A 266 0.16 9.19 12.04
CA PRO A 266 -1.05 8.36 12.01
C PRO A 266 -1.39 7.89 10.59
N THR A 267 -1.03 8.68 9.57
CA THR A 267 -1.28 8.36 8.16
C THR A 267 -0.32 7.27 7.67
N GLY A 268 0.93 7.26 8.13
CA GLY A 268 1.86 6.14 7.92
C GLY A 268 1.42 4.87 8.66
N VAL A 269 0.90 5.00 9.88
CA VAL A 269 0.43 3.87 10.71
C VAL A 269 -0.87 3.24 10.19
N SER A 270 -1.76 4.05 9.61
CA SER A 270 -3.07 3.60 9.11
C SER A 270 -3.01 2.41 8.16
N ILE A 271 -1.92 2.27 7.38
CA ILE A 271 -1.79 1.17 6.43
C ILE A 271 -1.64 -0.19 7.09
N ALA A 272 -1.19 -0.23 8.35
CA ALA A 272 -1.20 -1.44 9.16
C ALA A 272 -2.63 -1.98 9.35
N LEU A 273 -3.66 -1.12 9.33
CA LEU A 273 -5.05 -1.54 9.46
C LEU A 273 -5.60 -1.91 8.08
N ASP A 274 -5.54 -0.96 7.14
CA ASP A 274 -5.94 -1.14 5.75
C ASP A 274 -4.99 -0.35 4.83
N PRO A 275 -4.37 -0.97 3.81
CA PRO A 275 -4.74 -2.25 3.21
C PRO A 275 -3.91 -3.47 3.66
N THR A 276 -2.95 -3.32 4.57
CA THR A 276 -2.02 -4.43 4.86
C THR A 276 -2.58 -5.47 5.83
N GLY A 277 -3.50 -5.07 6.72
CA GLY A 277 -4.12 -5.98 7.69
C GLY A 277 -3.20 -6.45 8.82
N ALA A 278 -2.09 -5.76 9.06
CA ALA A 278 -1.11 -5.99 10.13
C ALA A 278 -1.49 -5.34 11.49
N GLN A 279 -2.78 -5.09 11.77
CA GLN A 279 -3.22 -4.41 13.00
C GLN A 279 -2.82 -5.18 14.27
N ASP A 280 -2.73 -6.51 14.19
CA ASP A 280 -2.40 -7.41 15.29
C ASP A 280 -0.96 -7.23 15.83
N VAL A 281 -0.05 -6.67 15.03
CA VAL A 281 1.32 -6.37 15.45
C VAL A 281 1.40 -5.14 16.37
N LEU A 282 0.37 -4.29 16.37
CA LEU A 282 0.38 -3.00 17.04
C LEU A 282 -0.11 -3.11 18.50
N PRO A 283 0.58 -2.50 19.48
CA PRO A 283 0.05 -2.38 20.84
C PRO A 283 -1.29 -1.62 20.85
N ALA A 284 -2.38 -2.30 21.23
CA ALA A 284 -3.75 -1.78 21.11
C ALA A 284 -3.96 -0.42 21.78
N GLU A 285 -3.40 -0.21 22.98
CA GLU A 285 -3.49 1.07 23.69
C GLU A 285 -2.81 2.20 22.92
N ALA A 286 -1.60 1.95 22.41
CA ALA A 286 -0.86 2.94 21.65
C ALA A 286 -1.51 3.26 20.30
N LEU A 287 -2.14 2.27 19.67
CA LEU A 287 -2.94 2.47 18.47
C LEU A 287 -4.12 3.42 18.73
N ARG A 288 -4.86 3.20 19.83
CA ARG A 288 -5.94 4.13 20.23
C ARG A 288 -5.41 5.53 20.51
N THR A 289 -4.30 5.65 21.23
CA THR A 289 -3.66 6.96 21.51
C THR A 289 -3.25 7.67 20.23
N THR A 290 -2.72 6.94 19.24
CA THR A 290 -2.29 7.49 17.94
C THR A 290 -3.46 8.19 17.22
N PHE A 291 -4.59 7.50 17.09
CA PHE A 291 -5.75 8.05 16.40
C PHE A 291 -6.56 9.04 17.26
N ALA A 292 -6.56 8.93 18.59
CA ALA A 292 -7.13 9.97 19.45
C ALA A 292 -6.39 11.31 19.26
N ARG A 293 -5.05 11.28 19.26
CA ARG A 293 -4.23 12.47 19.03
C ARG A 293 -4.44 13.05 17.64
N TYR A 294 -4.54 12.21 16.61
CA TYR A 294 -4.83 12.65 15.25
C TYR A 294 -6.17 13.41 15.17
N LEU A 295 -7.23 12.86 15.77
CA LEU A 295 -8.55 13.51 15.77
C LEU A 295 -8.53 14.86 16.47
N ASP A 296 -7.82 14.95 17.60
CA ASP A 296 -7.64 16.21 18.32
C ASP A 296 -6.91 17.25 17.46
N ASP A 297 -5.91 16.83 16.67
CA ASP A 297 -5.21 17.72 15.75
C ASP A 297 -6.09 18.17 14.59
N VAL A 298 -6.96 17.31 14.05
CA VAL A 298 -7.97 17.69 13.05
C VAL A 298 -8.92 18.74 13.63
N ARG A 299 -9.44 18.52 14.84
CA ARG A 299 -10.35 19.46 15.52
C ARG A 299 -9.70 20.82 15.82
N LYS A 300 -8.39 20.85 16.09
CA LYS A 300 -7.64 22.12 16.25
C LYS A 300 -7.57 22.93 14.96
N ARG A 301 -7.51 22.29 13.78
CA ARG A 301 -7.48 22.99 12.47
C ARG A 301 -8.77 23.73 12.16
N ASN A 302 -9.89 23.34 12.79
CA ASN A 302 -11.18 24.01 12.64
C ASN A 302 -11.34 25.24 13.55
N GLN A 303 -10.34 25.55 14.39
CA GLN A 303 -10.39 26.73 15.26
C GLN A 303 -10.04 28.02 14.49
N PRO A 304 -10.65 29.17 14.84
CA PRO A 304 -10.35 30.44 14.19
C PRO A 304 -8.85 30.80 14.24
N GLY A 305 -8.27 31.11 13.08
CA GLY A 305 -6.86 31.51 12.96
C GLY A 305 -5.86 30.34 12.95
N ALA A 306 -6.31 29.09 13.00
CA ALA A 306 -5.45 27.94 12.80
C ALA A 306 -4.95 27.85 11.35
N LEU A 307 -3.72 27.38 11.16
CA LEU A 307 -3.24 27.00 9.84
C LEU A 307 -3.96 25.71 9.43
N TYR A 308 -4.79 25.80 8.39
CA TYR A 308 -5.40 24.63 7.80
C TYR A 308 -4.43 23.99 6.80
N ALA A 309 -3.85 22.86 7.19
CA ALA A 309 -3.09 21.99 6.31
C ALA A 309 -3.77 20.61 6.30
N TYR A 310 -4.11 20.14 5.10
CA TYR A 310 -4.69 18.83 4.85
C TYR A 310 -3.94 18.20 3.69
N THR A 311 -3.30 17.07 3.93
CA THR A 311 -2.73 16.27 2.84
C THR A 311 -3.77 15.26 2.36
N PRO A 312 -3.97 15.05 1.06
CA PRO A 312 -4.90 14.03 0.54
C PRO A 312 -4.62 12.63 1.10
N TYR A 313 -3.41 12.34 1.57
CA TYR A 313 -3.10 11.07 2.21
C TYR A 313 -3.89 10.82 3.47
N GLU A 314 -4.31 11.85 4.20
CA GLU A 314 -5.09 11.73 5.44
C GLU A 314 -6.46 11.05 5.23
N ILE A 315 -6.97 10.99 4.00
CA ILE A 315 -8.25 10.32 3.69
C ILE A 315 -8.25 8.84 4.10
N ARG A 316 -7.07 8.19 4.13
CA ARG A 316 -6.95 6.79 4.56
C ARG A 316 -7.25 6.60 6.06
N ASN A 317 -7.12 7.66 6.86
CA ASN A 317 -7.38 7.59 8.30
C ASN A 317 -8.87 7.37 8.58
N VAL A 318 -9.77 7.73 7.64
CA VAL A 318 -11.21 7.42 7.72
C VAL A 318 -11.43 5.92 7.97
N LEU A 319 -10.77 5.06 7.18
CA LEU A 319 -10.88 3.61 7.34
C LEU A 319 -10.26 3.13 8.66
N SER A 320 -9.22 3.79 9.15
CA SER A 320 -8.66 3.45 10.47
C SER A 320 -9.69 3.60 11.59
N TYR A 321 -10.49 4.66 11.60
CA TYR A 321 -11.57 4.82 12.58
C TYR A 321 -12.67 3.78 12.43
N VAL A 322 -13.00 3.36 11.20
CA VAL A 322 -13.93 2.25 10.96
C VAL A 322 -13.39 0.93 11.55
N HIS A 323 -12.11 0.60 11.31
CA HIS A 323 -11.44 -0.56 11.90
C HIS A 323 -11.36 -0.50 13.43
N LEU A 324 -11.28 0.70 14.00
CA LEU A 324 -11.29 0.93 15.45
C LEU A 324 -12.70 0.99 16.06
N ASN A 325 -13.74 0.70 15.27
CA ASN A 325 -15.15 0.77 15.66
C ASN A 325 -15.57 2.16 16.18
N GLN A 326 -15.12 3.20 15.48
CA GLN A 326 -15.39 4.61 15.76
C GLN A 326 -15.96 5.32 14.51
N PRO A 327 -17.12 4.88 13.97
CA PRO A 327 -17.68 5.44 12.74
C PRO A 327 -18.01 6.95 12.85
N ASP A 328 -18.42 7.44 14.03
CA ASP A 328 -18.68 8.87 14.23
C ASP A 328 -17.41 9.73 14.06
N ALA A 329 -16.25 9.21 14.51
CA ALA A 329 -14.97 9.88 14.30
C ALA A 329 -14.51 9.78 12.83
N ALA A 330 -14.89 8.71 12.14
CA ALA A 330 -14.66 8.59 10.69
C ALA A 330 -15.45 9.63 9.90
N ASP A 331 -16.68 9.92 10.32
CA ASP A 331 -17.57 10.93 9.71
C ASP A 331 -17.04 12.35 9.89
N GLU A 332 -16.40 12.67 11.03
CA GLU A 332 -15.76 13.99 11.25
C GLU A 332 -14.63 14.33 10.24
N LEU A 333 -14.15 13.36 9.46
CA LEU A 333 -13.08 13.51 8.48
C LEU A 333 -13.57 13.67 7.03
N LEU A 334 -14.88 13.51 6.78
CA LEU A 334 -15.52 13.59 5.46
C LEU A 334 -16.20 14.95 5.24
#